data_AF-A0A7R9LUD7-F1
#
_entry.id   AF-A0A7R9LUD7-F1
#
_cell.length_a   1.000
_cell.length_b   1.000
_cell.length_c   1.000
_cell.angle_alpha   90.00
_cell.angle_beta   90.00
_cell.angle_gamma   90.00
#
_symmetry.space_group_name_H-M   'P 1'
#
loop_
_entity.id
_entity.type
_entity.pdbx_description
1 polymer ?
#
loop_
_entity_poly.entity_id
_entity_poly.type
_entity_poly.pdbx_seq_one_letter_code
_entity_poly.pdbx_strand_id
1 'polypeptide(L)'
;MIQPKRGINEIIFSIVVKDSTKLDYETNSDKQFTVKVTATDLSHYPLNSTIFCTIKLIDLNDNIPQFSQRIYEAVIPENAVPGTTVARIEATDADSGEYGHIRYTSINGPLSDDLQINAETGIITLKTNENIDREIISEYRVTVEARDESGRGNKNVTELHIKIGDINDEEPVFLQPRYDAVLNPDRYTFTQPLFVKAVDGDEVGTANSNV
;
A
#
# COMPACT_ATOMS: atom_id res chain seq x y z
N MET A 1 -41.71 -48.55 20.47
CA MET A 1 -40.27 -48.87 20.45
C MET A 1 -40.06 -49.92 19.36
N ILE A 2 -39.69 -49.50 18.14
CA ILE A 2 -39.53 -50.41 17.00
C ILE A 2 -38.04 -50.64 16.84
N GLN A 3 -37.55 -51.79 17.31
CA GLN A 3 -36.20 -52.25 16.97
C GLN A 3 -36.21 -52.75 15.51
N PRO A 4 -35.28 -52.28 14.65
CA PRO A 4 -35.21 -52.78 13.29
C PRO A 4 -34.78 -54.26 13.25
N LYS A 5 -35.51 -55.08 12.48
CA LYS A 5 -35.22 -56.51 12.19
C LYS A 5 -34.08 -56.72 11.16
N ARG A 6 -33.15 -55.78 10.98
CA ARG A 6 -32.06 -55.90 10.00
C ARG A 6 -30.72 -56.07 10.70
N GLY A 7 -29.93 -57.05 10.25
CA GLY A 7 -28.52 -57.14 10.62
C GLY A 7 -27.81 -55.86 10.17
N ILE A 8 -27.25 -55.12 11.12
CA ILE A 8 -26.44 -53.93 10.84
C ILE A 8 -25.03 -54.45 10.63
N ASN A 9 -24.58 -54.47 9.37
CA ASN A 9 -23.16 -54.62 9.05
C ASN A 9 -22.60 -53.21 8.93
N GLU A 10 -21.71 -52.84 9.85
CA GLU A 10 -21.03 -51.55 9.84
C GLU A 10 -19.66 -51.71 9.16
N ILE A 11 -19.39 -50.89 8.15
CA ILE A 11 -18.08 -50.80 7.51
C ILE A 11 -17.65 -49.34 7.59
N ILE A 12 -16.49 -49.11 8.21
CA ILE A 12 -15.84 -47.80 8.28
C ILE A 12 -14.79 -47.76 7.18
N PHE A 13 -14.75 -46.67 6.43
CA PHE A 13 -13.68 -46.37 5.48
C PHE A 13 -13.12 -44.97 5.77
N SER A 14 -11.83 -44.79 5.51
CA SER A 14 -11.19 -43.48 5.56
C SER A 14 -11.13 -42.88 4.15
N ILE A 15 -11.36 -41.58 4.07
CA ILE A 15 -11.07 -40.80 2.86
C ILE A 15 -9.70 -40.18 3.07
N VAL A 16 -8.77 -40.42 2.15
CA VAL A 16 -7.42 -39.88 2.18
C VAL A 16 -7.22 -38.96 0.98
N VAL A 17 -6.62 -37.80 1.23
CA VAL A 17 -6.28 -36.85 0.18
C VAL A 17 -5.01 -37.35 -0.51
N LYS A 18 -5.10 -37.55 -1.83
CA LYS A 18 -3.96 -38.01 -2.65
C LYS A 18 -3.12 -36.85 -3.20
N ASP A 19 -3.76 -35.71 -3.46
CA ASP A 19 -3.14 -34.50 -4.00
C ASP A 19 -3.60 -33.31 -3.17
N SER A 20 -2.72 -32.83 -2.29
CA SER A 20 -3.00 -31.69 -1.42
C SER A 20 -3.05 -30.36 -2.17
N THR A 21 -2.50 -30.28 -3.39
CA THR A 21 -2.51 -29.03 -4.18
C THR A 21 -3.92 -28.63 -4.63
N LYS A 22 -4.89 -29.55 -4.53
CA LYS A 22 -6.31 -29.28 -4.82
C LYS A 22 -7.08 -28.75 -3.61
N LEU A 23 -6.48 -28.79 -2.42
CA LEU A 23 -7.13 -28.36 -1.18
C LEU A 23 -6.96 -26.86 -0.88
N ASP A 24 -6.16 -26.17 -1.70
CA ASP A 24 -6.01 -24.73 -1.65
C ASP A 24 -7.38 -24.05 -1.79
N TYR A 25 -7.78 -23.27 -0.78
CA TYR A 25 -9.12 -22.68 -0.75
C TYR A 25 -9.25 -21.75 -1.95
N GLU A 26 -8.29 -20.85 -2.14
CA GLU A 26 -8.23 -19.73 -3.08
C GLU A 26 -8.41 -20.20 -4.53
N THR A 27 -7.69 -21.25 -4.94
CA THR A 27 -7.75 -21.78 -6.32
C THR A 27 -8.88 -22.79 -6.55
N ASN A 28 -9.53 -23.31 -5.50
CA ASN A 28 -10.66 -24.22 -5.63
C ASN A 28 -11.98 -23.45 -5.85
N SER A 29 -12.54 -23.49 -7.06
CA SER A 29 -13.75 -22.73 -7.40
C SER A 29 -14.98 -23.12 -6.57
N ASP A 30 -15.11 -24.40 -6.21
CA ASP A 30 -16.31 -24.92 -5.56
C ASP A 30 -16.22 -24.81 -4.04
N LYS A 31 -15.01 -24.57 -3.49
CA LYS A 31 -14.69 -24.54 -2.05
C LYS A 31 -15.15 -25.80 -1.30
N GLN A 32 -15.39 -26.88 -2.03
CA GLN A 32 -15.88 -28.15 -1.52
C GLN A 32 -15.62 -29.29 -2.51
N PHE A 33 -15.70 -30.52 -2.02
CA PHE A 33 -15.65 -31.74 -2.81
C PHE A 33 -16.92 -32.56 -2.61
N THR A 34 -17.36 -33.26 -3.66
CA THR A 34 -18.47 -34.21 -3.56
C THR A 34 -17.95 -35.62 -3.77
N VAL A 35 -18.14 -36.48 -2.77
CA VAL A 35 -17.76 -37.90 -2.81
C VAL A 35 -19.01 -38.76 -2.96
N LYS A 36 -19.08 -39.55 -4.03
CA LYS A 36 -20.14 -40.52 -4.26
C LYS A 36 -19.81 -41.81 -3.51
N VAL A 37 -20.70 -42.25 -2.63
CA VAL A 37 -20.58 -43.50 -1.88
C VAL A 37 -21.69 -44.43 -2.30
N THR A 38 -21.35 -45.64 -2.76
CA THR A 38 -22.31 -46.65 -3.19
C THR A 38 -22.15 -47.91 -2.35
N ALA A 39 -23.21 -48.31 -1.65
CA ALA A 39 -23.31 -49.59 -0.97
C ALA A 39 -23.97 -50.60 -1.92
N THR A 40 -23.37 -51.78 -2.07
CA THR A 40 -23.89 -52.87 -2.93
C THR A 40 -23.92 -54.15 -2.11
N ASP A 41 -25.04 -54.88 -2.13
CA ASP A 41 -25.11 -56.19 -1.50
C ASP A 41 -24.38 -57.27 -2.32
N LEU A 42 -24.05 -58.40 -1.70
CA LEU A 42 -23.27 -59.49 -2.31
C LEU A 42 -24.15 -60.60 -2.90
N SER A 43 -25.40 -60.31 -3.25
CA SER A 43 -26.33 -61.33 -3.75
C SER A 43 -26.06 -61.71 -5.21
N HIS A 44 -26.68 -62.80 -5.70
CA HIS A 44 -26.59 -63.19 -7.13
C HIS A 44 -27.20 -62.14 -8.08
N TYR A 45 -28.10 -61.28 -7.57
CA TYR A 45 -28.67 -60.13 -8.27
C TYR A 45 -28.49 -58.87 -7.41
N PRO A 46 -27.32 -58.23 -7.45
CA PRO A 46 -26.94 -57.19 -6.49
C PRO A 46 -27.88 -55.98 -6.54
N LEU A 47 -28.34 -55.52 -5.37
CA LEU A 47 -28.97 -54.21 -5.23
C LEU A 47 -27.97 -53.19 -4.67
N ASN A 48 -28.13 -51.92 -5.03
CA ASN A 48 -27.29 -50.85 -4.55
C ASN A 48 -28.08 -49.65 -4.01
N SER A 49 -27.41 -48.87 -3.17
CA SER A 49 -27.86 -47.56 -2.71
C SER A 49 -26.69 -46.60 -2.81
N THR A 50 -26.96 -45.38 -3.29
CA THR A 50 -25.93 -44.35 -3.50
C THR A 50 -26.28 -43.10 -2.74
N ILE A 51 -25.28 -42.51 -2.09
CA ILE A 51 -25.36 -41.18 -1.47
C ILE A 51 -24.21 -40.29 -1.96
N PHE A 52 -24.35 -38.99 -1.77
CA PHE A 52 -23.30 -38.00 -2.01
C PHE A 52 -22.93 -37.33 -0.69
N CYS A 53 -21.63 -37.32 -0.37
CA CYS A 53 -21.08 -36.65 0.78
C CYS A 53 -20.39 -35.36 0.33
N THR A 54 -20.75 -34.22 0.91
CA THR A 54 -20.08 -32.94 0.65
C THR A 54 -19.03 -32.68 1.72
N ILE A 55 -17.80 -32.45 1.29
CA ILE A 55 -16.65 -32.11 2.13
C ILE A 55 -16.32 -30.65 1.86
N LYS A 56 -16.51 -29.76 2.84
CA LYS A 56 -16.21 -28.33 2.68
C LYS A 56 -14.74 -28.06 2.96
N LEU A 57 -14.14 -27.18 2.17
CA LEU A 57 -12.85 -26.59 2.51
C LEU A 57 -13.08 -25.47 3.52
N ILE A 58 -12.16 -25.38 4.48
CA ILE A 58 -12.05 -24.23 5.36
C ILE A 58 -10.98 -23.32 4.79
N ASP A 59 -11.24 -22.03 4.87
CA ASP A 59 -10.28 -21.01 4.52
C ASP A 59 -9.25 -20.84 5.65
N LEU A 60 -8.00 -20.60 5.30
CA LEU A 60 -6.89 -20.37 6.22
C LEU A 60 -6.25 -19.01 5.88
N ASN A 61 -5.63 -18.36 6.87
CA ASN A 61 -4.89 -17.13 6.64
C ASN A 61 -3.48 -17.43 6.09
N ASP A 62 -3.41 -17.93 4.86
CA ASP A 62 -2.15 -18.33 4.22
C ASP A 62 -1.71 -17.43 3.06
N ASN A 63 -2.50 -16.40 2.74
CA ASN A 63 -2.06 -15.29 1.91
C ASN A 63 -1.66 -14.10 2.79
N ILE A 64 -0.94 -13.15 2.17
CA ILE A 64 -0.54 -11.90 2.83
C ILE A 64 -1.00 -10.74 1.96
N PRO A 65 -1.27 -9.55 2.54
CA PRO A 65 -1.72 -8.41 1.77
C PRO A 65 -0.74 -8.06 0.65
N GLN A 66 -1.26 -7.86 -0.57
CA GLN A 66 -0.47 -7.51 -1.75
C GLN A 66 -0.80 -6.09 -2.19
N PHE A 67 0.19 -5.20 -2.17
CA PHE A 67 0.04 -3.85 -2.70
C PHE A 67 -0.05 -3.84 -4.22
N SER A 68 -0.88 -2.95 -4.78
CA SER A 68 -1.03 -2.78 -6.23
C SER A 68 0.25 -2.26 -6.91
N GLN A 69 1.11 -1.57 -6.14
CA GLN A 69 2.42 -1.11 -6.61
C GLN A 69 3.49 -1.38 -5.55
N ARG A 70 4.71 -1.66 -6.03
CA ARG A 70 5.90 -1.80 -5.17
C ARG A 70 6.41 -0.46 -4.64
N ILE A 71 6.23 0.59 -5.44
CA ILE A 71 6.61 1.97 -5.13
C ILE A 71 5.46 2.86 -5.61
N TYR A 72 4.98 3.72 -4.72
CA TYR A 72 4.05 4.79 -5.03
C TYR A 72 4.82 6.10 -5.09
N GLU A 73 4.41 7.00 -5.97
CA GLU A 73 5.00 8.33 -6.11
C GLU A 73 3.93 9.39 -5.88
N ALA A 74 4.28 10.44 -5.16
CA ALA A 74 3.42 11.59 -4.90
C ALA A 74 4.22 12.90 -5.02
N VAL A 75 3.52 13.98 -5.34
CA VAL A 75 4.07 15.33 -5.30
C VAL A 75 3.11 16.21 -4.52
N ILE A 76 3.61 16.93 -3.52
CA ILE A 76 2.85 17.95 -2.78
C ILE A 76 3.62 19.27 -2.79
N PRO A 77 2.95 20.43 -2.92
CA PRO A 77 3.64 21.72 -2.82
C PRO A 77 4.12 21.96 -1.39
N GLU A 78 5.17 22.75 -1.20
CA GLU A 78 5.68 23.02 0.16
C GLU A 78 4.72 23.83 1.03
N ASN A 79 3.91 24.68 0.41
CA ASN A 79 2.83 25.39 1.11
C ASN A 79 1.58 24.53 1.36
N ALA A 80 1.66 23.19 1.23
CA ALA A 80 0.56 22.29 1.52
C ALA A 80 0.08 22.45 2.97
N VAL A 81 -1.25 22.45 3.15
CA VAL A 81 -1.88 22.60 4.47
C VAL A 81 -2.25 21.25 5.09
N PRO A 82 -2.38 21.15 6.43
CA PRO A 82 -2.92 19.96 7.07
C PRO A 82 -4.27 19.54 6.47
N GLY A 83 -4.44 18.25 6.23
CA GLY A 83 -5.58 17.64 5.53
C GLY A 83 -5.36 17.45 4.02
N THR A 84 -4.27 17.97 3.44
CA THR A 84 -3.93 17.73 2.03
C THR A 84 -3.72 16.24 1.77
N THR A 85 -4.40 15.70 0.75
CA THR A 85 -4.19 14.31 0.31
C THR A 85 -2.85 14.19 -0.38
N VAL A 86 -2.00 13.28 0.12
CA VAL A 86 -0.67 13.00 -0.42
C VAL A 86 -0.73 11.87 -1.44
N ALA A 87 -1.34 10.75 -1.07
CA ALA A 87 -1.44 9.57 -1.91
C ALA A 87 -2.63 8.70 -1.49
N ARG A 88 -3.02 7.76 -2.36
CA ARG A 88 -3.89 6.64 -2.01
C ARG A 88 -3.16 5.34 -2.32
N ILE A 89 -2.93 4.55 -1.29
CA ILE A 89 -2.30 3.24 -1.38
C ILE A 89 -3.40 2.18 -1.41
N GLU A 90 -3.17 1.09 -2.14
CA GLU A 90 -4.14 0.00 -2.27
C GLU A 90 -3.44 -1.35 -2.12
N ALA A 91 -3.97 -2.18 -1.23
CA ALA A 91 -3.59 -3.58 -1.08
C ALA A 91 -4.82 -4.49 -1.17
N THR A 92 -4.61 -5.72 -1.62
CA THR A 92 -5.61 -6.78 -1.71
C THR A 92 -5.10 -8.07 -1.11
N ASP A 93 -5.97 -8.84 -0.49
CA ASP A 93 -5.68 -10.16 0.03
C ASP A 93 -6.64 -11.17 -0.61
N ALA A 94 -6.16 -12.37 -0.91
CA ALA A 94 -6.92 -13.40 -1.61
C ALA A 94 -7.82 -14.20 -0.66
N ASP A 95 -7.51 -14.19 0.63
CA ASP A 95 -8.27 -14.90 1.66
C ASP A 95 -9.66 -14.27 1.83
N SER A 96 -10.60 -15.01 2.42
CA SER A 96 -11.98 -14.56 2.61
C SER A 96 -12.26 -14.02 4.00
N GLY A 97 -13.28 -13.17 4.11
CA GLY A 97 -13.74 -12.65 5.40
C GLY A 97 -12.65 -11.82 6.10
N GLU A 98 -12.42 -12.08 7.39
CA GLU A 98 -11.42 -11.34 8.18
C GLU A 98 -9.99 -11.61 7.72
N TYR A 99 -9.68 -12.80 7.21
CA TYR A 99 -8.37 -13.12 6.65
C TYR A 99 -8.08 -12.34 5.38
N GLY A 100 -9.13 -11.94 4.64
CA GLY A 100 -9.01 -11.01 3.52
C GLY A 100 -9.12 -9.52 3.89
N HIS A 101 -9.50 -9.20 5.14
CA HIS A 101 -9.87 -7.85 5.53
C HIS A 101 -8.65 -7.01 5.92
N ILE A 102 -8.26 -6.14 5.00
CA ILE A 102 -7.05 -5.31 5.14
C ILE A 102 -7.30 -4.07 5.98
N ARG A 103 -6.33 -3.78 6.86
CA ARG A 103 -6.13 -2.46 7.46
C ARG A 103 -4.72 -1.94 7.19
N TYR A 104 -4.64 -0.67 6.85
CA TYR A 104 -3.37 0.07 6.86
C TYR A 104 -3.04 0.49 8.29
N THR A 105 -1.84 0.16 8.76
CA THR A 105 -1.53 0.19 10.21
C THR A 105 -0.44 1.17 10.58
N SER A 106 0.53 1.46 9.70
CA SER A 106 1.59 2.41 10.00
C SER A 106 2.21 3.01 8.74
N ILE A 107 2.74 4.22 8.91
CA ILE A 107 3.71 4.84 8.02
C ILE A 107 5.02 4.91 8.82
N ASN A 108 6.14 4.52 8.23
CA ASN A 108 7.45 4.54 8.89
C ASN A 108 8.48 5.21 7.99
N GLY A 109 9.37 6.01 8.58
CA GLY A 109 10.44 6.72 7.87
C GLY A 109 10.41 8.23 8.12
N PRO A 110 11.26 9.02 7.44
CA PRO A 110 11.19 10.47 7.47
C PRO A 110 9.78 10.96 7.14
N LEU A 111 9.28 12.00 7.81
CA LEU A 111 7.91 12.53 7.61
C LEU A 111 6.77 11.64 8.14
N SER A 112 7.03 10.49 8.78
CA SER A 112 5.94 9.63 9.28
C SER A 112 5.06 10.30 10.33
N ASP A 113 5.62 11.18 11.17
CA ASP A 113 4.90 11.88 12.23
C ASP A 113 4.01 13.02 11.69
N ASP A 114 4.37 13.54 10.52
CA ASP A 114 3.67 14.58 9.76
C ASP A 114 2.59 14.02 8.84
N LEU A 115 2.52 12.69 8.68
CA LEU A 115 1.53 12.01 7.85
C LEU A 115 0.54 11.22 8.70
N GLN A 116 -0.63 10.97 8.13
CA GLN A 116 -1.60 10.02 8.68
C GLN A 116 -2.26 9.24 7.55
N ILE A 117 -2.56 7.97 7.80
CA ILE A 117 -3.26 7.09 6.86
C ILE A 117 -4.62 6.69 7.41
N ASN A 118 -5.64 6.73 6.56
CA ASN A 118 -6.92 6.12 6.87
C ASN A 118 -6.79 4.59 6.79
N ALA A 119 -7.06 3.93 7.91
CA ALA A 119 -6.85 2.50 8.05
C ALA A 119 -7.73 1.63 7.12
N GLU A 120 -8.86 2.14 6.61
CA GLU A 120 -9.75 1.39 5.71
C GLU A 120 -9.50 1.75 4.24
N THR A 121 -9.30 3.04 3.95
CA THR A 121 -9.28 3.54 2.56
C THR A 121 -7.90 3.64 1.94
N GLY A 122 -6.84 3.57 2.76
CA GLY A 122 -5.45 3.74 2.32
C GLY A 122 -5.11 5.16 1.89
N ILE A 123 -5.99 6.13 2.14
CA ILE A 123 -5.74 7.54 1.85
C ILE A 123 -4.76 8.10 2.88
N ILE A 124 -3.63 8.61 2.41
CA ILE A 124 -2.61 9.30 3.19
C ILE A 124 -2.83 10.80 3.07
N THR A 125 -2.87 11.48 4.21
CA THR A 125 -3.02 12.94 4.29
C THR A 125 -1.92 13.53 5.15
N LEU A 126 -1.61 14.80 4.89
CA LEU A 126 -0.73 15.59 5.72
C LEU A 126 -1.42 15.91 7.05
N LYS A 127 -0.80 15.56 8.17
CA LYS A 127 -1.26 15.85 9.53
C LYS A 127 -0.75 17.20 10.01
N THR A 128 0.49 17.54 9.69
CA THR A 128 1.11 18.85 9.94
C THR A 128 2.08 19.18 8.80
N ASN A 129 2.38 20.46 8.59
CA ASN A 129 3.28 20.94 7.54
C ASN A 129 4.61 21.49 8.09
N GLU A 130 4.95 21.18 9.35
CA GLU A 130 6.15 21.70 10.02
C GLU A 130 7.47 21.30 9.34
N ASN A 131 7.50 20.16 8.65
CA ASN A 131 8.69 19.64 7.96
C ASN A 131 8.57 19.67 6.42
N ILE A 132 7.62 20.43 5.88
CA ILE A 132 7.41 20.53 4.43
C ILE A 132 8.02 21.84 3.94
N ASP A 133 9.32 21.79 3.64
CA ASP A 133 10.13 22.91 3.14
C ASP A 133 11.12 22.31 2.11
N ARG A 134 11.02 22.75 0.86
CA ARG A 134 11.76 22.15 -0.25
C ARG A 134 13.23 22.56 -0.24
N GLU A 135 13.54 23.78 0.16
CA GLU A 135 14.89 24.33 0.33
C GLU A 135 15.68 23.50 1.35
N ILE A 136 15.01 22.92 2.33
CA ILE A 136 15.61 21.99 3.29
C ILE A 136 15.62 20.55 2.75
N ILE A 137 14.46 19.98 2.38
CA ILE A 137 14.34 18.61 1.85
C ILE A 137 13.28 18.54 0.73
N SER A 138 13.73 18.23 -0.50
CA SER A 138 12.86 18.13 -1.67
C SER A 138 12.27 16.74 -1.94
N GLU A 139 12.73 15.68 -1.25
CA GLU A 139 12.22 14.32 -1.42
C GLU A 139 12.23 13.53 -0.10
N TYR A 140 11.09 12.90 0.22
CA TYR A 140 10.91 11.98 1.33
C TYR A 140 10.62 10.56 0.84
N ARG A 141 11.12 9.56 1.57
CA ARG A 141 10.81 8.15 1.31
C ARG A 141 10.31 7.50 2.57
N VAL A 142 9.04 7.10 2.56
CA VAL A 142 8.40 6.37 3.66
C VAL A 142 8.00 4.98 3.23
N THR A 143 7.75 4.13 4.22
CA THR A 143 7.17 2.80 4.04
C THR A 143 5.80 2.76 4.67
N VAL A 144 4.86 2.07 4.02
CA VAL A 144 3.47 1.92 4.48
C VAL A 144 3.20 0.44 4.74
N GLU A 145 2.69 0.11 5.93
CA GLU A 145 2.37 -1.27 6.34
C GLU A 145 0.86 -1.53 6.22
N ALA A 146 0.50 -2.63 5.55
CA ALA A 146 -0.86 -3.18 5.51
C ALA A 146 -0.88 -4.56 6.17
N ARG A 147 -1.99 -4.88 6.83
CA ARG A 147 -2.21 -6.13 7.54
C ARG A 147 -3.61 -6.67 7.33
N ASP A 148 -3.76 -7.98 7.22
CA ASP A 148 -5.06 -8.66 7.30
C ASP A 148 -5.54 -8.85 8.76
N GLU A 149 -6.62 -9.62 8.93
CA GLU A 149 -7.27 -9.92 10.21
C GLU A 149 -7.63 -8.66 10.98
N SER A 150 -8.09 -7.65 10.24
CA SER A 150 -8.38 -6.33 10.77
C SER A 150 -7.18 -5.71 11.50
N GLY A 151 -5.99 -5.85 10.93
CA GLY A 151 -4.77 -5.21 11.42
C GLY A 151 -3.91 -6.05 12.36
N ARG A 152 -4.19 -7.35 12.50
CA ARG A 152 -3.56 -8.22 13.52
C ARG A 152 -2.85 -9.44 12.95
N GLY A 153 -3.13 -9.81 11.70
CA GLY A 153 -2.59 -11.01 11.09
C GLY A 153 -1.34 -10.75 10.25
N ASN A 154 -1.28 -11.36 9.06
CA ASN A 154 -0.11 -11.25 8.19
C ASN A 154 0.05 -9.81 7.69
N LYS A 155 1.26 -9.50 7.23
CA LYS A 155 1.64 -8.12 6.91
C LYS A 155 2.48 -8.05 5.66
N ASN A 156 2.37 -6.90 5.00
CA ASN A 156 3.28 -6.52 3.93
C ASN A 156 3.57 -5.02 3.99
N VAL A 157 4.63 -4.59 3.31
CA VAL A 157 5.06 -3.19 3.25
C VAL A 157 5.30 -2.74 1.81
N THR A 158 5.04 -1.47 1.52
CA THR A 158 5.36 -0.81 0.24
C THR A 158 6.07 0.52 0.47
N GLU A 159 6.76 1.05 -0.54
CA GLU A 159 7.41 2.35 -0.49
C GLU A 159 6.50 3.45 -1.05
N LEU A 160 6.55 4.64 -0.46
CA LEU A 160 5.97 5.87 -0.98
C LEU A 160 7.06 6.94 -1.05
N HIS A 161 7.34 7.40 -2.26
CA HIS A 161 8.28 8.48 -2.55
C HIS A 161 7.49 9.77 -2.75
N ILE A 162 7.78 10.78 -1.93
CA ILE A 162 7.05 12.05 -1.89
C ILE A 162 8.02 13.14 -2.32
N LYS A 163 7.73 13.82 -3.43
CA LYS A 163 8.48 15.01 -3.84
C LYS A 163 7.79 16.27 -3.34
N ILE A 164 8.57 17.21 -2.85
CA ILE A 164 8.09 18.53 -2.46
C ILE A 164 8.24 19.45 -3.67
N GLY A 165 7.13 20.04 -4.10
CA GLY A 165 7.06 20.97 -5.21
C GLY A 165 7.37 22.39 -4.76
N ASP A 166 8.13 23.10 -5.61
CA ASP A 166 8.56 24.49 -5.44
C ASP A 166 7.40 25.49 -5.47
N ILE A 167 7.47 26.45 -4.56
CA ILE A 167 6.69 27.66 -4.46
C ILE A 167 7.68 28.81 -4.37
N ASN A 168 7.37 29.96 -4.99
CA ASN A 168 8.18 31.16 -4.84
C ASN A 168 7.93 31.78 -3.46
N ASP A 169 8.72 31.37 -2.47
CA ASP A 169 8.68 31.89 -1.11
C ASP A 169 10.03 32.38 -0.58
N GLU A 170 11.10 32.19 -1.35
CA GLU A 170 12.39 32.86 -1.15
C GLU A 170 12.46 34.17 -1.95
N GLU A 171 12.98 35.23 -1.32
CA GLU A 171 13.17 36.52 -2.00
C GLU A 171 14.60 36.66 -2.56
N PRO A 172 14.80 37.31 -3.73
CA PRO A 172 16.13 37.54 -4.24
C PRO A 172 16.98 38.40 -3.30
N VAL A 173 18.14 37.89 -2.87
CA VAL A 173 19.07 38.58 -1.98
C VAL A 173 20.34 38.97 -2.72
N PHE A 174 20.70 40.26 -2.68
CA PHE A 174 22.00 40.72 -3.19
C PHE A 174 23.17 40.16 -2.37
N LEU A 175 24.24 39.72 -3.06
CA LEU A 175 25.43 39.14 -2.42
C LEU A 175 26.24 40.15 -1.59
N GLN A 176 26.00 41.45 -1.76
CA GLN A 176 26.68 42.52 -1.02
C GLN A 176 25.66 43.53 -0.53
N PRO A 177 25.82 44.09 0.69
CA PRO A 177 24.93 45.12 1.22
C PRO A 177 25.09 46.47 0.50
N ARG A 178 26.17 46.63 -0.27
CA ARG A 178 26.48 47.85 -1.03
C ARG A 178 27.37 47.52 -2.21
N TYR A 179 27.10 48.16 -3.34
CA TYR A 179 27.95 48.13 -4.54
C TYR A 179 28.38 49.56 -4.86
N ASP A 180 29.69 49.78 -4.97
CA ASP A 180 30.27 51.08 -5.29
C ASP A 180 30.77 51.12 -6.74
N ALA A 181 30.54 52.25 -7.40
CA ALA A 181 31.04 52.52 -8.73
C ALA A 181 31.62 53.92 -8.83
N VAL A 182 32.64 54.08 -9.67
CA VAL A 182 33.29 55.37 -9.92
C VAL A 182 33.04 55.79 -11.36
N LEU A 183 32.41 56.95 -11.55
CA LEU A 183 32.17 57.57 -12.85
C LEU A 183 33.33 58.49 -13.23
N ASN A 184 33.71 58.43 -14.51
CA ASN A 184 34.57 59.43 -15.14
C ASN A 184 33.66 60.55 -15.70
N PRO A 185 33.68 61.77 -15.14
CA PRO A 185 32.80 62.85 -15.56
C PRO A 185 33.12 63.39 -16.97
N ASP A 186 34.37 63.28 -17.43
CA ASP A 186 34.77 63.77 -18.77
C ASP A 186 34.30 62.83 -19.88
N ARG A 187 34.08 61.55 -19.53
CA ARG A 187 33.68 60.51 -20.49
C ARG A 187 32.22 60.08 -20.33
N TYR A 188 31.55 60.50 -19.26
CA TYR A 188 30.20 60.03 -18.89
C TYR A 188 30.08 58.50 -18.83
N THR A 189 31.17 57.81 -18.49
CA THR A 189 31.23 56.34 -18.36
C THR A 189 31.74 55.93 -17.00
N PHE A 190 31.43 54.71 -16.56
CA PHE A 190 32.14 54.11 -15.44
C PHE A 190 33.63 53.93 -15.76
N THR A 191 34.48 54.06 -14.74
CA THR A 191 35.91 53.74 -14.82
C THR A 191 36.16 52.23 -14.92
N GLN A 192 35.22 51.44 -14.40
CA GLN A 192 35.15 49.99 -14.50
C GLN A 192 33.68 49.54 -14.50
N PRO A 193 33.31 48.44 -15.16
CA PRO A 193 31.93 47.94 -15.11
C PRO A 193 31.48 47.64 -13.67
N LEU A 194 30.26 48.05 -13.32
CA LEU A 194 29.63 47.67 -12.07
C LEU A 194 28.91 46.33 -12.26
N PHE A 195 29.35 45.30 -11.54
CA PHE A 195 28.67 44.00 -11.50
C PHE A 195 27.92 43.86 -10.20
N VAL A 196 26.60 43.70 -10.29
CA VAL A 196 25.71 43.42 -9.17
C VAL A 196 25.29 41.96 -9.28
N LYS A 197 25.24 41.24 -8.15
CA LYS A 197 24.82 39.84 -8.11
C LYS A 197 23.80 39.64 -7.00
N ALA A 198 22.77 38.87 -7.31
CA ALA A 198 21.81 38.38 -6.35
C ALA A 198 21.61 36.88 -6.54
N VAL A 199 21.07 36.24 -5.52
CA VAL A 199 20.72 34.82 -5.48
C VAL A 199 19.31 34.71 -4.97
N ASP A 200 18.62 33.66 -5.39
CA ASP A 200 17.28 33.32 -4.96
C ASP A 200 17.31 31.84 -4.50
N GLY A 201 16.60 31.55 -3.41
CA GLY A 201 16.59 30.25 -2.77
C GLY A 201 15.72 29.21 -3.47
N ASP A 202 14.79 29.66 -4.34
CA ASP A 202 13.86 28.82 -5.07
C ASP A 202 14.57 27.85 -6.06
N GLU A 203 13.80 26.99 -6.72
CA GLU A 203 14.32 25.84 -7.45
C GLU A 203 15.14 26.29 -8.66
N VAL A 204 16.42 25.92 -8.69
CA VAL A 204 17.36 26.35 -9.74
C VAL A 204 16.86 25.99 -11.14
N GLY A 205 16.77 27.00 -12.00
CA GLY A 205 16.36 26.85 -13.39
C GLY A 205 14.86 27.01 -13.62
N THR A 206 14.10 27.32 -12.57
CA THR A 206 12.72 27.77 -12.68
C THR A 206 12.65 29.30 -12.85
N ALA A 207 11.47 29.83 -13.13
CA ALA A 207 11.26 31.28 -13.12
C ALA A 207 11.39 31.87 -11.70
N ASN A 208 11.23 31.05 -10.68
CA ASN A 208 11.21 31.44 -9.27
C ASN A 208 12.65 31.74 -8.81
N SER A 209 13.64 30.96 -9.24
CA SER A 209 15.05 31.19 -8.89
C SER A 209 15.82 32.19 -9.79
N ASN A 210 15.17 32.78 -10.80
CA ASN A 210 15.87 33.55 -11.84
C ASN A 210 16.04 35.03 -11.44
N VAL A 211 17.29 35.51 -11.40
CA VAL A 211 17.67 36.87 -10.97
C VAL A 211 18.56 37.59 -11.97
#